data_AF-A0A540L7Z4-F1
#
_entry.id   AF-A0A540L7Z4-F1
#
_cell.length_a   1.000
_cell.length_b   1.000
_cell.length_c   1.000
_cell.angle_alpha   90.00
_cell.angle_beta   90.00
_cell.angle_gamma   90.00
#
_symmetry.space_group_name_H-M   'P 1'
#
loop_
_entity.id
_entity.type
_entity.pdbx_description
1 polymer ?
#
loop_
_entity_poly.entity_id
_entity_poly.type
_entity_poly.pdbx_seq_one_letter_code
_entity_poly.pdbx_strand_id
1 'polypeptide(L)'
;MKILISTVFNGERILCDHVFSSSASIRESCFMDISCEAVTLLFGFPQVLMAVKSKKNYLDIFCLLDMYIAISENWSKIESIFGFESTTAVRSQALNLLIKLSGSVLSVFSDFESMVQKDSSKFD
;
A
#
# COMPACT_ATOMS: atom_id res chain seq x y z
N MET A 1 0.21 -0.07 7.79
CA MET A 1 0.98 -0.71 6.70
C MET A 1 2.47 -0.86 7.04
N LYS A 2 3.14 0.20 7.54
CA LYS A 2 4.58 0.19 7.87
C LYS A 2 5.05 -1.00 8.71
N ILE A 3 4.34 -1.37 9.79
CA ILE A 3 4.74 -2.51 10.65
C ILE A 3 4.72 -3.84 9.88
N LEU A 4 3.67 -4.09 9.10
CA LEU A 4 3.55 -5.30 8.29
C LEU A 4 4.71 -5.43 7.30
N ILE A 5 5.04 -4.35 6.58
CA ILE A 5 6.13 -4.37 5.59
C ILE A 5 7.50 -4.45 6.26
N SER A 6 7.77 -3.57 7.23
CA SER A 6 9.12 -3.38 7.77
C SER A 6 9.52 -4.41 8.81
N THR A 7 8.55 -5.03 9.49
CA THR A 7 8.77 -5.96 10.59
C THR A 7 8.29 -7.36 10.23
N VAL A 8 7.01 -7.54 9.91
CA VAL A 8 6.42 -8.88 9.75
C VAL A 8 6.97 -9.56 8.50
N PHE A 9 6.71 -9.03 7.31
CA PHE A 9 7.17 -9.66 6.06
C PHE A 9 8.69 -9.70 5.95
N ASN A 10 9.36 -8.66 6.45
CA ASN A 10 10.82 -8.65 6.50
C ASN A 10 11.36 -9.76 7.42
N GLY A 11 10.73 -9.99 8.56
CA GLY A 11 11.09 -11.06 9.49
C GLY A 11 10.85 -12.44 8.90
N GLU A 12 9.67 -12.67 8.32
CA GLU A 12 9.33 -13.94 7.64
C GLU A 12 10.30 -14.22 6.49
N ARG A 13 10.67 -13.19 5.72
CA ARG A 13 11.65 -13.33 4.65
C ARG A 13 13.02 -13.77 5.17
N ILE A 14 13.54 -13.09 6.21
CA ILE A 14 14.82 -13.45 6.85
C ILE A 14 14.76 -14.87 7.42
N LEU A 15 13.66 -15.25 8.06
CA LEU A 15 13.49 -16.56 8.65
C LEU A 15 13.47 -17.66 7.57
N CYS A 16 12.73 -17.45 6.48
CA CYS A 16 12.71 -18.37 5.35
C CYS A 16 14.08 -18.48 4.68
N ASP A 17 14.80 -17.35 4.51
CA ASP A 17 16.19 -17.30 4.01
C ASP A 17 17.15 -18.10 4.89
N HIS A 18 16.98 -18.05 6.21
CA HIS A 18 17.83 -18.77 7.15
C HIS A 18 17.50 -20.27 7.20
N VAL A 19 16.25 -20.61 7.50
CA VAL A 19 15.79 -21.99 7.76
C VAL A 19 15.86 -22.85 6.49
N PHE A 20 15.51 -22.28 5.33
CA PHE A 20 15.49 -22.97 4.05
C PHE A 20 16.63 -22.52 3.12
N SER A 21 17.79 -22.16 3.70
CA SER A 21 18.98 -21.71 2.95
C SER A 21 19.40 -22.70 1.85
N SER A 22 19.26 -24.02 2.11
CA SER A 22 19.63 -25.09 1.17
C SER A 22 18.70 -25.27 -0.02
N SER A 23 17.51 -24.66 -0.05
CA SER A 23 16.54 -24.82 -1.14
C SER A 23 15.74 -23.56 -1.43
N ALA A 24 16.00 -22.94 -2.58
CA ALA A 24 15.29 -21.73 -3.00
C ALA A 24 13.79 -21.98 -3.25
N SER A 25 13.40 -23.15 -3.73
CA SER A 25 12.00 -23.48 -4.00
C SER A 25 11.18 -23.63 -2.72
N ILE A 26 11.71 -24.36 -1.73
CA ILE A 26 11.03 -24.56 -0.44
C ILE A 26 10.93 -23.22 0.30
N ARG A 27 12.03 -22.47 0.30
CA ARG A 27 12.08 -21.14 0.89
C ARG A 27 11.00 -20.22 0.34
N GLU A 28 10.89 -20.15 -0.97
CA GLU A 28 9.96 -19.26 -1.64
C GLU A 28 8.50 -19.71 -1.46
N SER A 29 8.23 -21.01 -1.56
CA SER A 29 6.91 -21.58 -1.28
C SER A 29 6.48 -21.27 0.16
N CYS A 30 7.36 -21.51 1.13
CA CYS A 30 7.04 -21.29 2.55
C CYS A 30 6.78 -19.81 2.85
N PHE A 31 7.62 -18.91 2.33
CA PHE A 31 7.41 -17.47 2.48
C PHE A 31 6.05 -17.03 1.90
N MET A 32 5.70 -17.55 0.71
CA MET A 32 4.43 -17.27 0.07
C MET A 32 3.24 -17.81 0.87
N ASP A 33 3.31 -19.05 1.33
CA ASP A 33 2.23 -19.69 2.10
C ASP A 33 1.91 -18.91 3.38
N ILE A 34 2.93 -18.34 4.03
CA ILE A 34 2.76 -17.55 5.27
C ILE A 34 2.30 -16.11 4.95
N SER A 35 2.79 -15.50 3.87
CA SER A 35 2.59 -14.06 3.63
C SER A 35 1.43 -13.73 2.69
N CYS A 36 1.00 -14.64 1.81
CA CYS A 36 0.10 -14.34 0.69
C CYS A 36 -1.24 -13.73 1.14
N GLU A 37 -1.89 -14.32 2.14
CA GLU A 37 -3.17 -13.82 2.64
C GLU A 37 -3.03 -12.43 3.26
N ALA A 38 -2.04 -12.24 4.13
CA ALA A 38 -1.77 -10.98 4.79
C ALA A 38 -1.42 -9.86 3.80
N VAL A 39 -0.65 -10.18 2.76
CA VAL A 39 -0.30 -9.26 1.67
C VAL A 39 -1.55 -8.86 0.87
N THR A 40 -2.39 -9.83 0.52
CA THR A 40 -3.64 -9.59 -0.23
C THR A 40 -4.56 -8.66 0.56
N LEU A 41 -4.71 -8.90 1.87
CA LEU A 41 -5.49 -8.03 2.74
C LEU A 41 -4.87 -6.64 2.87
N LEU A 42 -3.55 -6.56 3.06
CA LEU A 42 -2.83 -5.30 3.20
C LEU A 42 -3.04 -4.37 2.00
N PHE A 43 -2.90 -4.90 0.78
CA PHE A 43 -3.03 -4.08 -0.44
C PHE A 43 -4.46 -4.00 -0.98
N GLY A 44 -5.37 -4.87 -0.53
CA GLY A 44 -6.79 -4.84 -0.85
C GLY A 44 -7.59 -3.85 0.01
N PHE A 45 -7.31 -3.77 1.31
CA PHE A 45 -8.09 -2.97 2.27
C PHE A 45 -8.25 -1.49 1.90
N PRO A 46 -7.21 -0.78 1.43
CA PRO A 46 -7.35 0.64 1.10
C PRO A 46 -8.34 0.90 -0.04
N GLN A 47 -8.59 -0.08 -0.92
CA GLN A 47 -9.60 0.06 -1.97
C GLN A 47 -11.02 0.11 -1.40
N VAL A 48 -11.27 -0.61 -0.31
CA VAL A 48 -12.53 -0.54 0.44
C VAL A 48 -12.70 0.85 1.06
N LEU A 49 -11.64 1.38 1.67
CA LEU A 49 -11.68 2.74 2.23
C LEU A 49 -11.97 3.80 1.17
N MET A 50 -11.25 3.74 0.04
CA MET A 50 -11.47 4.65 -1.09
C MET A 50 -12.90 4.57 -1.65
N ALA A 51 -13.53 3.39 -1.64
CA ALA A 51 -14.90 3.19 -2.13
C ALA A 51 -15.98 3.69 -1.16
N VAL A 52 -15.70 3.73 0.14
CA VAL A 52 -16.62 4.18 1.19
C VAL A 52 -16.63 5.72 1.32
N LYS A 53 -15.83 6.44 0.53
CA LYS A 53 -15.77 7.91 0.51
C LYS A 53 -17.16 8.55 0.46
N SER A 54 -17.59 9.06 1.62
CA SER A 54 -18.69 10.01 1.70
C SER A 54 -18.12 11.41 1.47
N LYS A 55 -18.79 12.23 0.63
CA LYS A 55 -18.38 13.59 0.22
C LYS A 55 -18.10 14.59 1.37
N LYS A 56 -18.21 14.18 2.64
CA LYS A 56 -18.17 15.07 3.82
C LYS A 56 -17.02 14.82 4.79
N ASN A 57 -16.20 13.78 4.64
CA ASN A 57 -15.18 13.45 5.64
C ASN A 57 -13.75 13.73 5.17
N TYR A 58 -13.25 14.92 5.50
CA TYR A 58 -11.83 15.28 5.36
C TYR A 58 -10.88 14.44 6.23
N LEU A 59 -11.39 13.69 7.20
CA LEU A 59 -10.58 12.71 7.96
C LEU A 59 -10.00 11.58 7.09
N ASP A 60 -10.53 11.37 5.88
CA ASP A 60 -10.12 10.28 5.00
C ASP A 60 -8.83 10.60 4.22
N ILE A 61 -8.54 11.87 3.88
CA ILE A 61 -7.36 12.18 3.06
C ILE A 61 -6.04 11.95 3.81
N PHE A 62 -5.96 12.29 5.10
CA PHE A 62 -4.75 12.04 5.88
C PHE A 62 -4.47 10.54 6.01
N CYS A 63 -5.51 9.74 6.17
CA CYS A 63 -5.36 8.29 6.20
C CYS A 63 -4.83 7.75 4.86
N LEU A 64 -5.37 8.22 3.73
CA LEU A 64 -4.87 7.83 2.40
C LEU A 64 -3.42 8.29 2.15
N LEU A 65 -3.06 9.48 2.63
CA LEU A 65 -1.69 9.99 2.59
C LEU A 65 -0.75 9.13 3.45
N ASP A 66 -1.14 8.77 4.67
CA ASP A 66 -0.34 7.91 5.54
C ASP A 66 -0.11 6.54 4.91
N MET A 67 -1.11 5.99 4.21
CA MET A 67 -0.96 4.75 3.45
C MET A 67 -0.02 4.91 2.27
N TYR A 68 -0.15 6.01 1.51
CA TYR A 68 0.73 6.32 0.40
C TYR A 68 2.19 6.43 0.86
N ILE A 69 2.44 7.20 1.92
CA ILE A 69 3.77 7.39 2.53
C ILE A 69 4.32 6.04 3.02
N ALA A 70 3.50 5.24 3.71
CA ALA A 70 3.95 3.95 4.21
C ALA A 70 4.39 2.98 3.10
N ILE A 71 3.76 3.02 1.92
CA ILE A 71 4.15 2.19 0.77
C ILE A 71 5.37 2.78 0.07
N SER A 72 5.37 4.09 -0.22
CA SER A 72 6.44 4.74 -0.98
C SER A 72 7.77 4.75 -0.23
N GLU A 73 7.77 5.07 1.07
CA GLU A 73 8.98 5.03 1.91
C GLU A 73 9.56 3.63 2.05
N ASN A 74 8.73 2.58 1.91
CA ASN A 74 9.17 1.19 2.05
C ASN A 74 9.30 0.48 0.70
N TRP A 75 9.23 1.19 -0.45
CA TRP A 75 9.19 0.57 -1.77
C TRP A 75 10.38 -0.36 -2.03
N SER A 76 11.61 0.11 -1.79
CA SER A 76 12.82 -0.72 -1.95
C SER A 76 12.80 -1.97 -1.07
N LYS A 77 12.22 -1.89 0.13
CA LYS A 77 12.06 -3.04 1.01
C LYS A 77 10.98 -4.00 0.49
N ILE A 78 9.87 -3.50 -0.05
CA ILE A 78 8.86 -4.32 -0.74
C ILE A 78 9.51 -5.07 -1.91
N GLU A 79 10.31 -4.40 -2.73
CA GLU A 79 11.02 -5.04 -3.85
C GLU A 79 12.00 -6.10 -3.38
N SER A 80 12.71 -5.87 -2.27
CA SER A 80 13.63 -6.86 -1.70
C SER A 80 12.92 -8.06 -1.08
N ILE A 81 11.81 -7.84 -0.37
CA ILE A 81 11.04 -8.90 0.29
C ILE A 81 10.35 -9.78 -0.76
N PHE A 82 9.77 -9.15 -1.78
CA PHE A 82 9.00 -9.79 -2.85
C PHE A 82 9.78 -9.82 -4.17
N GLY A 83 11.08 -10.12 -4.08
CA GLY A 83 12.00 -10.07 -5.23
C GLY A 83 11.93 -11.28 -6.16
N PHE A 84 11.23 -12.34 -5.78
CA PHE A 84 11.11 -13.57 -6.57
C PHE A 84 9.99 -13.47 -7.61
N GLU A 85 10.11 -14.24 -8.69
CA GLU A 85 9.12 -14.22 -9.77
C GLU A 85 7.72 -14.66 -9.31
N SER A 86 7.65 -15.63 -8.40
CA SER A 86 6.43 -16.06 -7.69
C SER A 86 5.71 -14.90 -6.98
N THR A 87 6.45 -13.88 -6.55
CA THR A 87 5.93 -12.72 -5.82
C THR A 87 5.71 -11.49 -6.70
N THR A 88 5.89 -11.57 -8.02
CA THR A 88 5.69 -10.43 -8.94
C THR A 88 4.28 -9.83 -8.86
N ALA A 89 3.25 -10.66 -8.61
CA ALA A 89 1.88 -10.20 -8.42
C ALA A 89 1.75 -9.26 -7.21
N VAL A 90 2.50 -9.50 -6.14
CA VAL A 90 2.50 -8.67 -4.92
C VAL A 90 3.03 -7.26 -5.22
N ARG A 91 4.19 -7.18 -5.88
CA ARG A 91 4.78 -5.90 -6.28
C ARG A 91 3.84 -5.13 -7.20
N SER A 92 3.20 -5.82 -8.14
CA SER A 92 2.20 -5.23 -9.03
C SER A 92 0.97 -4.69 -8.28
N GLN A 93 0.48 -5.41 -7.26
CA GLN A 93 -0.63 -4.94 -6.42
C GLN A 93 -0.24 -3.71 -5.61
N ALA A 94 0.95 -3.71 -5.00
CA ALA A 94 1.46 -2.58 -4.24
C ALA A 94 1.61 -1.32 -5.10
N LEU A 95 2.15 -1.45 -6.31
CA LEU A 95 2.29 -0.35 -7.26
C LEU A 95 0.93 0.19 -7.71
N ASN A 96 0.00 -0.69 -8.07
CA ASN A 96 -1.35 -0.29 -8.46
C ASN A 96 -2.07 0.46 -7.33
N LEU A 97 -1.91 0.00 -6.09
CA LEU A 97 -2.46 0.70 -4.95
C LEU A 97 -1.85 2.10 -4.79
N LEU A 98 -0.52 2.23 -4.93
CA LEU A 98 0.16 3.52 -4.84
C LEU A 98 -0.38 4.54 -5.88
N ILE A 99 -0.62 4.08 -7.11
CA ILE A 99 -1.22 4.88 -8.19
C ILE A 99 -2.66 5.29 -7.85
N LYS A 100 -3.46 4.37 -7.30
CA LYS A 100 -4.85 4.67 -6.91
C LYS A 100 -4.92 5.66 -5.74
N LEU A 101 -4.03 5.51 -4.76
CA LEU A 101 -3.92 6.41 -3.62
C LEU A 101 -3.54 7.83 -4.08
N SER A 102 -2.54 7.96 -4.95
CA SER A 102 -2.15 9.28 -5.47
C SER A 102 -3.28 9.95 -6.25
N GLY A 103 -3.96 9.22 -7.14
CA GLY A 103 -5.12 9.73 -7.86
C GLY A 103 -6.24 10.18 -6.91
N SER A 104 -6.50 9.42 -5.85
CA SER A 104 -7.53 9.75 -4.85
C SER A 104 -7.19 10.98 -4.01
N VAL A 105 -5.92 11.18 -3.67
CA VAL A 105 -5.43 12.37 -2.94
C VAL A 105 -5.51 13.61 -3.83
N LEU A 106 -5.05 13.50 -5.09
CA LEU A 106 -5.09 14.61 -6.05
C LEU A 106 -6.53 15.05 -6.36
N SER A 107 -7.46 14.11 -6.50
CA SER A 107 -8.88 14.42 -6.68
C SER A 107 -9.45 15.24 -5.52
N VAL A 108 -9.11 14.89 -4.28
CA VAL A 108 -9.59 15.64 -3.10
C VAL A 108 -9.00 17.04 -3.04
N PHE A 109 -7.73 17.23 -3.43
CA PHE A 109 -7.15 18.56 -3.52
C PHE A 109 -7.81 19.42 -4.61
N SER A 110 -8.14 18.85 -5.77
CA SER A 110 -8.87 19.56 -6.82
C SER A 110 -10.30 19.94 -6.39
N ASP A 111 -10.99 19.06 -5.66
CA ASP A 111 -12.30 19.37 -5.07
C ASP A 111 -12.21 20.51 -4.05
N PHE A 112 -11.16 20.49 -3.21
CA PHE A 112 -10.89 21.54 -2.22
C PHE A 112 -10.61 22.89 -2.90
N GLU A 113 -9.73 22.92 -3.89
CA GLU A 113 -9.42 24.13 -4.67
C GLU A 113 -10.69 24.71 -5.31
N SER A 114 -11.50 23.86 -5.93
CA SER A 114 -12.78 24.25 -6.53
C SER A 114 -13.76 24.83 -5.51
N MET A 115 -13.76 24.32 -4.29
CA MET A 115 -14.61 24.83 -3.21
C MET A 115 -14.15 26.21 -2.74
N VAL A 116 -12.84 26.40 -2.58
CA VAL A 116 -12.24 27.69 -2.19
C VAL A 116 -12.54 28.77 -3.24
N GLN A 117 -12.35 28.47 -4.53
CA GLN A 117 -12.62 29.42 -5.62
C GLN A 117 -14.11 29.86 -5.66
N LYS A 118 -15.04 28.95 -5.37
CA LYS A 118 -16.48 29.25 -5.31
C LYS A 118 -16.89 30.06 -4.09
N ASP A 119 -16.16 29.93 -2.98
CA ASP A 119 -16.42 30.74 -1.79
C ASP A 119 -15.84 32.15 -1.93
N SER A 120 -14.68 32.32 -2.57
CA SER A 120 -14.12 33.65 -2.85
C SER A 120 -15.02 34.48 -3.77
N SER A 121 -15.67 33.86 -4.76
CA SER A 121 -16.57 34.56 -5.69
C SER A 121 -17.91 35.00 -5.07
N LYS A 122 -18.15 34.75 -3.77
CA LYS A 122 -19.34 35.26 -3.05
C LYS A 122 -19.09 36.60 -2.36
N PHE A 123 -17.83 37.05 -2.33
CA PHE A 123 -17.42 38.30 -1.69
C PHE A 123 -17.05 39.41 -2.70
N ASP A 124 -17.17 39.13 -4.00
CA ASP A 124 -17.17 40.10 -5.11
C ASP A 124 -18.61 40.38 -5.57
#